data_AF-A0A6M0F477-F1
#
_entry.id   AF-A0A6M0F477-F1
#
_cell.length_a   1.000
_cell.length_b   1.000
_cell.length_c   1.000
_cell.angle_alpha   90.00
_cell.angle_beta   90.00
_cell.angle_gamma   90.00
#
_symmetry.space_group_name_H-M   'P 1'
#
loop_
_entity.id
_entity.type
_entity.pdbx_description
1 polymer ?
#
loop_
_entity_poly.entity_id
_entity_poly.type
_entity_poly.pdbx_seq_one_letter_code
_entity_poly.pdbx_strand_id
1 'polypeptide(L)'
;MDSISLNLFKESLRDWVEKITHQHRPIKVTDHQGQDFVVVSAEDWEREQETLYILQNQDLMQQISRSMAFKDPNEGNQQGKRNKASVDDGCREWYSEGRGALLSFSEELAAG
;
A
#
# COMPACT_ATOMS: atom_id res chain seq x y z
N MET A 1 -4.36 10.95 24.37
CA MET A 1 -5.28 9.80 24.41
C MET A 1 -6.24 10.03 25.56
N ASP A 2 -7.54 9.99 25.30
CA ASP A 2 -8.55 10.21 26.34
C ASP A 2 -8.59 9.01 27.29
N SER A 3 -8.92 9.25 28.55
CA SER A 3 -9.01 8.20 29.58
C SER A 3 -10.30 8.28 30.38
N ILE A 4 -10.90 7.13 30.67
CA ILE A 4 -12.11 7.02 31.48
C ILE A 4 -11.96 5.90 32.51
N SER A 5 -12.76 5.93 33.58
CA SER A 5 -12.81 4.83 34.54
C SER A 5 -13.61 3.65 33.98
N LEU A 6 -13.28 2.44 34.41
CA LEU A 6 -14.02 1.22 34.05
C LEU A 6 -15.51 1.32 34.38
N ASN A 7 -15.86 1.97 35.50
CA ASN A 7 -17.26 2.13 35.89
C ASN A 7 -18.04 2.99 34.88
N LEU A 8 -17.48 4.15 34.51
CA LEU A 8 -18.10 5.04 33.52
C LEU A 8 -18.17 4.38 32.13
N PHE A 9 -17.16 3.60 31.77
CA PHE A 9 -17.15 2.85 30.51
C PHE A 9 -18.30 1.84 30.45
N LYS A 10 -18.55 1.12 31.55
CA LYS A 10 -19.64 0.13 31.64
C LYS A 10 -21.02 0.77 31.58
N GLU A 11 -21.21 1.91 32.25
CA GLU A 11 -22.48 2.64 32.31
C GLU A 11 -22.91 3.17 30.93
N SER A 12 -21.94 3.55 30.09
CA SER A 12 -22.19 4.15 28.77
C SER A 12 -21.52 3.39 27.63
N LEU A 13 -21.50 2.05 27.70
CA LEU A 13 -20.74 1.20 26.75
C LEU A 13 -21.10 1.49 25.29
N ARG A 14 -22.40 1.62 25.00
CA ARG A 14 -22.90 1.88 23.65
C ARG A 14 -22.37 3.21 23.10
N ASP A 15 -22.50 4.29 23.86
CA ASP A 15 -22.07 5.62 23.45
C ASP A 15 -20.56 5.66 23.18
N TRP A 16 -19.78 4.95 24.01
CA TRP A 16 -18.34 4.82 23.80
C TRP A 16 -17.99 4.02 22.55
N VAL A 17 -18.69 2.91 22.27
CA VAL A 17 -18.47 2.12 21.05
C VAL A 17 -18.78 2.96 19.80
N GLU A 18 -19.92 3.66 19.78
CA GLU A 18 -20.28 4.56 18.68
C GLU A 18 -19.24 5.68 18.52
N LYS A 19 -18.83 6.31 19.62
CA LYS A 19 -17.81 7.37 19.60
C LYS A 19 -16.45 6.89 19.07
N ILE A 20 -15.95 5.74 19.53
CA ILE A 20 -14.64 5.19 19.11
C ILE A 20 -14.68 4.87 17.62
N THR A 21 -15.76 4.24 17.15
CA THR A 21 -15.93 3.85 15.74
C THR A 21 -16.05 5.06 14.82
N HIS A 22 -16.78 6.11 15.23
CA HIS A 22 -16.96 7.30 14.40
C HIS A 22 -15.77 8.27 14.42
N GLN A 23 -15.10 8.40 15.57
CA GLN A 23 -14.00 9.36 15.73
C GLN A 23 -12.65 8.76 15.35
N HIS A 24 -12.56 7.45 15.13
CA HIS A 24 -11.32 6.72 14.87
C HIS A 24 -10.23 7.06 15.90
N ARG A 25 -10.63 7.09 17.18
CA ARG A 25 -9.76 7.49 18.29
C ARG A 25 -9.81 6.44 19.39
N PRO A 26 -8.66 5.85 19.77
CA PRO A 26 -8.60 4.92 20.88
C PRO A 26 -8.84 5.63 22.20
N ILE A 27 -9.42 4.88 23.15
CA ILE A 27 -9.65 5.35 24.52
C ILE A 27 -8.98 4.42 25.52
N LYS A 28 -8.39 5.01 26.56
CA LYS A 28 -7.84 4.26 27.68
C LYS A 28 -8.91 4.07 28.75
N VAL A 29 -9.20 2.83 29.10
CA VAL A 29 -10.03 2.49 30.24
C VAL A 29 -9.12 2.18 31.42
N THR A 30 -9.31 2.93 32.51
CA THR A 30 -8.52 2.80 33.73
C THR A 30 -9.28 1.96 34.74
N ASP A 31 -8.59 1.01 35.35
CA ASP A 31 -9.12 0.22 36.44
C ASP A 31 -8.43 0.59 37.76
N HIS A 32 -9.22 0.68 38.83
CA HIS A 32 -8.72 0.95 40.17
C HIS A 32 -7.74 -0.10 40.69
N GLN A 33 -7.73 -1.30 40.09
CA GLN A 33 -6.78 -2.38 40.38
C GLN A 33 -5.51 -2.31 39.51
N GLY A 34 -5.35 -1.25 38.72
CA GLY A 34 -4.19 -1.03 37.85
C GLY A 34 -4.19 -1.84 36.56
N GLN A 35 -5.28 -2.53 36.25
CA GLN A 35 -5.45 -3.29 35.00
C GLN A 35 -6.06 -2.39 33.91
N ASP A 36 -5.30 -1.39 33.50
CA ASP A 36 -5.71 -0.48 32.44
C ASP A 36 -5.69 -1.20 31.08
N PHE A 37 -6.65 -0.89 30.21
CA PHE A 37 -6.69 -1.40 28.84
C PHE A 37 -7.09 -0.31 27.85
N VAL A 38 -6.85 -0.56 26.56
CA VAL A 38 -7.21 0.36 25.47
C VAL A 38 -8.31 -0.26 24.65
N VAL A 39 -9.32 0.52 24.32
CA VAL A 39 -10.39 0.13 23.40
C VAL A 39 -10.20 0.89 22.10
N VAL A 40 -10.15 0.14 21.01
CA VAL A 40 -9.98 0.61 19.63
C VAL A 40 -11.00 -0.10 18.75
N SER A 41 -11.44 0.54 17.66
CA SER A 41 -12.30 -0.13 16.70
C SER A 41 -11.51 -1.22 15.97
N ALA A 42 -12.20 -2.29 15.56
CA ALA A 42 -11.54 -3.38 14.82
C ALA A 42 -10.94 -2.89 13.49
N GLU A 43 -11.64 -1.99 12.80
CA GLU A 43 -11.18 -1.38 11.56
C GLU A 43 -9.90 -0.56 11.77
N ASP A 44 -9.84 0.25 12.83
CA ASP A 44 -8.64 1.05 13.13
C ASP A 44 -7.45 0.17 13.52
N TRP A 45 -7.70 -0.92 14.26
CA TRP A 45 -6.67 -1.90 14.58
C TRP A 45 -6.06 -2.53 13.31
N GLU A 46 -6.89 -2.93 12.35
CA GLU A 46 -6.41 -3.49 11.08
C GLU A 46 -5.63 -2.46 10.25
N ARG A 47 -6.09 -1.21 10.20
CA ARG A 47 -5.40 -0.11 9.50
C ARG A 47 -4.04 0.23 10.13
N GLU A 48 -3.95 0.20 11.46
CA GLU A 48 -2.68 0.43 12.16
C GLU A 48 -1.66 -0.68 11.86
N GLN A 49 -2.09 -1.95 11.76
CA GLN A 49 -1.21 -3.06 11.37
C GLN A 49 -0.67 -2.90 9.94
N GLU A 50 -1.51 -2.48 9.00
CA GLU A 50 -1.07 -2.21 7.62
C GLU A 50 -0.03 -1.08 7.57
N THR A 51 -0.28 0.01 8.31
CA THR A 51 0.64 1.14 8.37
C THR A 51 1.99 0.74 8.97
N LEU A 52 1.98 -0.01 10.08
CA LEU A 52 3.21 -0.50 10.71
C LEU A 52 3.98 -1.44 9.78
N TYR A 53 3.29 -2.29 9.03
CA TYR A 53 3.90 -3.17 8.04
C TYR A 53 4.62 -2.39 6.94
N ILE A 54 3.98 -1.36 6.39
CA ILE A 54 4.58 -0.48 5.37
C ILE A 54 5.81 0.25 5.94
N LEU A 55 5.71 0.81 7.16
CA LEU A 55 6.78 1.58 7.78
C LEU A 55 8.03 0.74 8.11
N GLN A 56 7.87 -0.54 8.43
CA GLN A 56 9.00 -1.45 8.70
C GLN A 56 9.76 -1.83 7.42
N ASN A 57 9.12 -1.70 6.25
CA ASN A 57 9.74 -2.03 4.97
C ASN A 57 10.38 -0.78 4.34
N GLN A 58 11.71 -0.70 4.45
CA GLN A 58 12.47 0.43 3.93
C GLN A 58 12.33 0.60 2.41
N ASP A 59 12.22 -0.50 1.66
CA ASP A 59 12.07 -0.44 0.20
C ASP A 59 10.71 0.13 -0.21
N LEU A 60 9.63 -0.29 0.46
CA LEU A 60 8.29 0.27 0.26
C LEU A 60 8.24 1.74 0.66
N MET A 61 8.87 2.12 1.78
CA MET A 61 8.98 3.52 2.17
C MET A 61 9.72 4.36 1.14
N GLN A 62 10.82 3.87 0.58
CA GLN A 62 11.53 4.55 -0.50
C GLN A 62 10.66 4.69 -1.76
N GLN A 63 9.87 3.67 -2.12
CA GLN A 63 8.95 3.74 -3.26
C GLN A 63 7.84 4.78 -3.03
N ILE A 64 7.26 4.83 -1.84
CA ILE A 64 6.25 5.83 -1.46
C ILE A 64 6.86 7.24 -1.46
N SER A 65 8.09 7.43 -0.93
CA SER A 65 8.77 8.73 -0.99
C SER A 65 9.05 9.19 -2.42
N ARG A 66 9.49 8.28 -3.29
CA ARG A 66 9.71 8.58 -4.72
C ARG A 66 8.42 8.91 -5.46
N SER A 67 7.31 8.21 -5.17
CA SER A 67 6.01 8.49 -5.79
C SER A 67 5.40 9.80 -5.30
N MET A 68 5.60 10.16 -4.02
CA MET A 68 5.20 11.45 -3.48
C MET A 68 6.01 12.61 -4.11
N ALA A 69 7.32 12.45 -4.29
CA ALA A 69 8.17 13.45 -4.94
C ALA A 69 7.80 13.68 -6.42
N PHE A 70 7.35 12.64 -7.12
CA PHE A 70 6.90 12.75 -8.52
C PHE A 70 5.55 13.46 -8.68
N LYS A 71 4.80 13.68 -7.59
CA LYS A 71 3.48 14.31 -7.62
C LYS A 71 3.53 15.84 -7.75
N ASP A 72 4.73 16.43 -7.80
CA ASP A 72 4.93 17.81 -8.25
C ASP A 72 4.79 17.90 -9.78
N PRO A 73 3.80 18.64 -10.34
CA PRO A 73 3.43 18.57 -11.76
C PRO A 73 4.50 19.01 -12.76
N ASN A 74 5.63 19.56 -12.29
CA ASN A 74 6.58 20.26 -13.14
C ASN A 74 7.83 19.44 -13.52
N GLU A 75 8.04 18.24 -12.94
CA GLU A 75 9.23 17.42 -13.20
C GLU A 75 8.91 16.03 -13.81
N GLY A 76 7.67 15.82 -14.25
CA GLY A 76 7.19 14.55 -14.78
C GLY A 76 7.45 14.33 -16.28
N ASN A 77 8.68 14.46 -16.80
CA ASN A 77 8.89 14.21 -18.23
C ASN A 77 10.15 13.46 -18.68
N GLN A 78 11.13 13.16 -17.83
CA GLN A 78 12.36 12.51 -18.30
C GLN A 78 12.35 10.98 -18.11
N GLN A 79 11.89 10.47 -16.97
CA GLN A 79 11.91 9.03 -16.70
C GLN A 79 10.76 8.27 -17.41
N GLY A 80 9.56 8.87 -17.50
CA GLY A 80 8.44 8.27 -18.24
C GLY A 80 8.72 8.12 -19.74
N LYS A 81 9.51 9.04 -20.33
CA LYS A 81 9.96 8.95 -21.72
C LYS A 81 11.03 7.87 -21.90
N ARG A 82 11.94 7.71 -20.94
CA ARG A 82 12.99 6.69 -20.97
C ARG A 82 12.44 5.27 -20.84
N ASN A 83 11.46 5.07 -19.95
CA ASN A 83 10.84 3.76 -19.74
C ASN A 83 9.96 3.36 -20.94
N LYS A 84 9.22 4.31 -21.55
CA LYS A 84 8.44 4.04 -22.76
C LYS A 84 9.32 3.68 -23.96
N ALA A 85 10.43 4.39 -24.16
CA ALA A 85 11.40 4.06 -25.21
C ALA A 85 12.01 2.67 -25.02
N SER A 86 12.38 2.31 -23.78
CA SER A 86 12.93 0.98 -23.49
C SER A 86 11.93 -0.16 -23.71
N VAL A 87 10.64 0.07 -23.45
CA VAL A 87 9.57 -0.91 -23.71
C VAL A 87 9.32 -1.04 -25.22
N ASP A 88 9.29 0.08 -25.93
CA ASP A 88 9.09 0.10 -27.39
C ASP A 88 10.27 -0.56 -28.12
N ASP A 89 11.51 -0.41 -27.64
CA ASP A 89 12.70 -1.08 -28.18
C ASP A 89 12.67 -2.60 -27.93
N GLY A 90 12.34 -3.04 -26.71
CA GLY A 90 12.21 -4.47 -26.39
C GLY A 90 11.10 -5.16 -27.19
N CYS A 91 9.97 -4.48 -27.43
CA CYS A 91 8.93 -5.00 -28.31
C CYS A 91 9.38 -5.12 -29.77
N ARG A 92 10.26 -4.22 -30.24
CA ARG A 92 10.79 -4.24 -31.61
C ARG A 92 11.78 -5.40 -31.82
N GLU A 93 12.65 -5.62 -30.85
CA GLU A 93 13.63 -6.71 -30.83
C GLU A 93 12.93 -8.07 -30.81
N TRP A 94 11.97 -8.25 -29.90
CA TRP A 94 11.17 -9.48 -29.82
C TRP A 94 10.39 -9.77 -31.10
N TYR A 95 9.83 -8.74 -31.76
CA TYR A 95 9.11 -8.90 -33.02
C TYR A 95 10.04 -9.21 -34.21
N SER A 96 11.28 -8.71 -34.20
CA SER A 96 12.28 -9.05 -35.21
C SER A 96 12.81 -10.47 -35.06
N GLU A 97 13.09 -10.91 -33.83
CA GLU A 97 13.55 -12.27 -33.54
C GLU A 97 12.45 -13.29 -33.87
N GLY A 98 11.20 -12.99 -33.49
CA GLY A 98 10.05 -13.83 -33.80
C GLY A 98 9.76 -13.95 -35.31
N ARG A 99 9.92 -12.87 -36.08
CA ARG A 99 9.79 -12.94 -37.55
C ARG A 99 10.96 -13.65 -38.23
N GLY A 100 12.19 -13.48 -37.73
CA GLY A 100 13.35 -14.21 -38.22
C GLY A 100 13.15 -15.72 -38.09
N ALA A 101 12.73 -16.17 -36.90
CA ALA A 101 12.47 -17.59 -36.63
C ALA A 101 11.35 -18.18 -37.51
N LEU A 102 10.28 -17.43 -37.78
CA LEU A 102 9.19 -17.88 -38.66
C LEU A 102 9.61 -17.95 -40.14
N LEU A 103 10.47 -17.05 -40.61
CA LEU A 103 10.99 -17.08 -41.98
C LEU A 103 11.95 -18.25 -42.19
N SER A 104 12.84 -18.51 -41.23
CA SER A 104 13.74 -19.67 -41.26
C SER A 104 12.99 -21.00 -41.27
N PHE A 105 11.92 -21.11 -40.47
CA PHE A 105 11.09 -22.31 -40.41
C PHE A 105 10.27 -22.51 -41.70
N SER A 106 9.87 -21.43 -42.38
CA SER A 106 9.16 -21.51 -43.66
C SER A 106 10.09 -21.91 -44.82
N GLU A 107 11.36 -21.51 -44.81
CA GLU A 107 12.35 -21.94 -45.82
C GLU A 107 12.74 -23.41 -45.62
N GLU A 108 12.85 -23.87 -44.37
CA GLU A 108 13.17 -25.26 -44.03
C GLU A 108 12.05 -26.24 -44.43
N LEU A 109 10.78 -25.83 -44.29
CA LEU A 109 9.61 -26.58 -44.77
C LEU A 109 9.47 -26.59 -46.30
N ALA A 110 10.09 -25.64 -47.02
CA ALA A 110 10.06 -25.59 -48.47
C ALA A 110 11.21 -26.36 -49.15
N ALA A 111 12.21 -26.80 -48.36
CA ALA A 111 13.43 -27.47 -48.84
C ALA A 111 13.46 -29.00 -48.62
N GLY A 112 12.39 -29.60 -48.11
CA GLY A 112 12.20 -31.06 -47.95
C GLY A 112 11.06 -31.61 -48.79
#